data_AF-A0A421B8F6-F1
#
_entry.id   AF-A0A421B8F6-F1
#
_cell.length_a   1.000
_cell.length_b   1.000
_cell.length_c   1.000
_cell.angle_alpha   90.00
_cell.angle_beta   90.00
_cell.angle_gamma   90.00
#
_symmetry.space_group_name_H-M   'P 1'
#
loop_
_entity.id
_entity.type
_entity.pdbx_description
1 polymer ?
#
loop_
_entity_poly.entity_id
_entity_poly.type
_entity_poly.pdbx_seq_one_letter_code
_entity_poly.pdbx_strand_id
1 'polypeptide(L)'
;MWVLVFLGAAFLVAMTPGANNLLGMHHGMRYGPARGVTALFGRLTGFALLITAVAAGLGSLLAASEIALTAVKWAGVAYLVYLGARILLTRQVAEEAPEEPVAPNLISLARKEFLVAVTNPKAVLIFTAFVPQFVEPDRGPVTVQVLLLGALYLLAELVAGSIYVGVGAVVRAVRMSRRAHRRLDQGTGVILLGMAALLATSPR
;
A
#
# COMPACT_ATOMS: atom_id res chain seq x y z
N MET A 1 -19.27 4.63 -19.43
CA MET A 1 -17.96 5.29 -19.69
C MET A 1 -17.23 5.65 -18.40
N TRP A 2 -17.88 6.33 -17.43
CA TRP A 2 -17.27 6.74 -16.16
C TRP A 2 -16.57 5.62 -15.36
N VAL A 3 -17.18 4.43 -15.25
CA VAL A 3 -16.59 3.25 -14.58
C VAL A 3 -15.29 2.78 -15.23
N LEU A 4 -15.22 2.81 -16.57
CA LEU A 4 -14.02 2.39 -17.31
C LEU A 4 -12.89 3.40 -17.13
N VAL A 5 -13.22 4.71 -17.14
CA VAL A 5 -12.27 5.79 -16.85
C VAL A 5 -11.74 5.66 -15.43
N PHE A 6 -12.63 5.44 -14.46
CA PHE A 6 -12.24 5.18 -13.07
C PHE A 6 -11.34 3.96 -12.97
N LEU A 7 -11.68 2.83 -13.59
CA LEU A 7 -10.89 1.60 -13.50
C LEU A 7 -9.47 1.79 -14.07
N GLY A 8 -9.34 2.49 -15.20
CA GLY A 8 -8.03 2.84 -15.77
C GLY A 8 -7.23 3.73 -14.83
N ALA A 9 -7.84 4.80 -14.30
CA ALA A 9 -7.18 5.71 -13.36
C ALA A 9 -6.82 5.01 -12.04
N ALA A 10 -7.72 4.19 -11.49
CA ALA A 10 -7.51 3.38 -10.29
C ALA A 10 -6.34 2.41 -10.48
N PHE A 11 -6.23 1.76 -11.64
CA PHE A 11 -5.11 0.88 -11.95
C PHE A 11 -3.77 1.63 -12.03
N LEU A 12 -3.74 2.78 -12.71
CA LEU A 12 -2.53 3.62 -12.79
C LEU A 12 -2.08 4.09 -11.40
N VAL A 13 -3.05 4.53 -10.58
CA VAL A 13 -2.81 4.92 -9.20
C VAL A 13 -2.32 3.72 -8.38
N ALA A 14 -2.96 2.55 -8.49
CA ALA A 14 -2.55 1.33 -7.81
C ALA A 14 -1.12 0.90 -8.20
N MET A 15 -0.75 1.06 -9.47
CA MET A 15 0.60 0.78 -9.98
C MET A 15 1.67 1.77 -9.47
N THR A 16 1.27 2.97 -9.05
CA THR A 16 2.22 3.96 -8.50
C THR A 16 2.93 3.37 -7.28
N PRO A 17 4.28 3.40 -7.23
CA PRO A 17 5.02 2.80 -6.13
C PRO A 17 4.63 3.45 -4.80
N GLY A 18 4.41 2.61 -3.80
CA GLY A 18 3.95 3.02 -2.47
C GLY A 18 4.35 1.98 -1.42
N ALA A 19 4.12 2.27 -0.14
CA ALA A 19 4.50 1.41 0.97
C ALA A 19 4.02 -0.05 0.80
N ASN A 20 2.74 -0.24 0.49
CA ASN A 20 2.18 -1.58 0.26
C ASN A 20 2.76 -2.28 -0.98
N ASN A 21 3.00 -1.56 -2.08
CA ASN A 21 3.53 -2.14 -3.31
C ASN A 21 4.97 -2.64 -3.12
N LEU A 22 5.79 -1.85 -2.43
CA LEU A 22 7.16 -2.22 -2.09
C LEU A 22 7.20 -3.38 -1.10
N LEU A 23 6.27 -3.41 -0.13
CA LEU A 23 6.14 -4.53 0.80
C LEU A 23 5.69 -5.83 0.09
N GLY A 24 4.72 -5.75 -0.82
CA GLY A 24 4.31 -6.88 -1.66
C GLY A 24 5.47 -7.42 -2.50
N MET A 25 6.25 -6.51 -3.12
CA MET A 25 7.48 -6.88 -3.82
C MET A 25 8.48 -7.58 -2.90
N HIS A 26 8.72 -7.06 -1.69
CA HIS A 26 9.59 -7.70 -0.70
C HIS A 26 9.07 -9.10 -0.30
N HIS A 27 7.77 -9.27 -0.14
CA HIS A 27 7.17 -10.57 0.13
C HIS A 27 7.38 -11.56 -1.04
N GLY A 28 7.23 -11.10 -2.28
CA GLY A 28 7.54 -11.89 -3.47
C GLY A 28 9.02 -12.29 -3.54
N MET A 29 9.93 -11.35 -3.25
CA MET A 29 11.37 -11.58 -3.22
C MET A 29 11.80 -12.58 -2.16
N ARG A 30 11.22 -12.49 -0.96
CA ARG A 30 11.71 -13.24 0.19
C ARG A 30 10.99 -14.57 0.41
N TYR A 31 9.69 -14.60 0.14
CA TYR A 31 8.81 -15.73 0.48
C TYR A 31 8.13 -16.38 -0.74
N GLY A 32 8.35 -15.83 -1.94
CA GLY A 32 7.81 -16.34 -3.20
C GLY A 32 6.40 -15.82 -3.51
N PRO A 33 5.91 -16.08 -4.74
CA PRO A 33 4.70 -15.46 -5.25
C PRO A 33 3.44 -15.92 -4.51
N ALA A 34 3.33 -17.20 -4.16
CA ALA A 34 2.16 -17.74 -3.46
C ALA A 34 1.94 -17.03 -2.11
N ARG A 35 2.96 -16.98 -1.24
CA ARG A 35 2.86 -16.31 0.06
C ARG A 35 2.69 -14.80 -0.08
N GLY A 36 3.33 -14.19 -1.08
CA GLY A 36 3.19 -12.77 -1.38
C GLY A 36 1.75 -12.40 -1.75
N VAL A 37 1.14 -13.12 -2.69
CA VAL A 37 -0.25 -12.89 -3.12
C VAL A 37 -1.23 -13.16 -1.97
N THR A 38 -1.04 -14.23 -1.19
CA THR A 38 -1.90 -14.48 -0.02
C THR A 38 -1.81 -13.35 1.02
N ALA A 39 -0.62 -12.77 1.24
CA ALA A 39 -0.47 -11.65 2.16
C ALA A 39 -1.24 -10.41 1.70
N LEU A 40 -1.39 -10.19 0.38
CA LEU A 40 -2.13 -9.05 -0.17
C LEU A 40 -3.58 -8.98 0.31
N PHE A 41 -4.21 -10.12 0.63
CA PHE A 41 -5.56 -10.13 1.19
C PHE A 41 -5.65 -9.35 2.51
N GLY A 42 -4.60 -9.36 3.32
CA GLY A 42 -4.53 -8.50 4.51
C GLY A 42 -4.60 -7.01 4.18
N ARG A 43 -3.89 -6.58 3.13
CA ARG A 43 -3.98 -5.21 2.61
C ARG A 43 -5.38 -4.90 2.07
N LEU A 44 -5.97 -5.80 1.29
CA LEU A 44 -7.32 -5.62 0.75
C LEU A 44 -8.36 -5.47 1.86
N THR A 45 -8.26 -6.25 2.94
CA THR A 45 -9.12 -6.09 4.12
C THR A 45 -8.94 -4.73 4.77
N GLY A 46 -7.69 -4.24 4.89
CA GLY A 46 -7.41 -2.89 5.42
C GLY A 46 -8.03 -1.78 4.57
N PHE A 47 -7.91 -1.88 3.25
CA PHE A 47 -8.54 -0.94 2.33
C PHE A 47 -10.07 -1.03 2.32
N ALA A 48 -10.64 -2.24 2.39
CA ALA A 48 -12.09 -2.42 2.50
C ALA A 48 -12.65 -1.73 3.75
N LEU A 49 -11.93 -1.78 4.87
CA LEU A 49 -12.30 -1.09 6.11
C LEU A 49 -12.27 0.44 5.93
N LEU A 50 -11.22 0.98 5.30
CA LEU A 50 -11.14 2.40 4.97
C LEU A 50 -12.28 2.84 4.05
N ILE A 51 -12.54 2.08 2.98
CA ILE A 51 -13.61 2.35 2.02
C ILE A 51 -14.96 2.39 2.75
N THR A 52 -15.22 1.42 3.62
CA THR A 52 -16.47 1.35 4.39
C THR A 52 -16.60 2.55 5.32
N ALA A 53 -15.50 2.95 5.99
CA ALA A 53 -15.49 4.13 6.84
C ALA A 53 -15.77 5.43 6.05
N VAL A 54 -15.16 5.57 4.86
CA VAL A 54 -15.42 6.71 3.96
C VAL A 54 -16.86 6.71 3.48
N ALA A 55 -17.40 5.56 3.06
CA ALA A 55 -18.78 5.41 2.62
C ALA A 55 -19.80 5.72 3.73
N ALA A 56 -19.44 5.46 4.99
CA ALA A 56 -20.23 5.81 6.17
C ALA A 56 -20.17 7.30 6.55
N GLY A 57 -19.42 8.13 5.80
CA GLY A 57 -19.35 9.58 6.00
C GLY A 57 -18.04 10.09 6.60
N LEU A 58 -17.04 9.22 6.82
CA LEU A 58 -15.72 9.70 7.23
C LEU A 58 -15.08 10.59 6.15
N GLY A 59 -15.37 10.35 4.86
CA GLY A 59 -14.88 11.17 3.76
C GLY A 59 -15.39 12.61 3.80
N SER A 60 -16.67 12.81 4.10
CA SER A 60 -17.25 14.16 4.24
C SER A 60 -16.77 14.85 5.51
N LEU A 61 -16.56 14.11 6.60
CA LEU A 61 -15.99 14.65 7.84
C LEU A 61 -14.53 15.09 7.67
N LEU A 62 -13.72 14.32 6.94
CA LEU A 62 -12.35 14.67 6.61
C LEU A 62 -12.28 15.86 5.64
N ALA A 63 -13.16 15.91 4.64
CA ALA A 63 -13.24 17.05 3.72
C ALA A 63 -13.70 18.34 4.42
N ALA A 64 -14.55 18.23 5.44
CA ALA A 64 -15.02 19.37 6.23
C ALA A 64 -13.99 19.84 7.29
N SER A 65 -12.94 19.07 7.56
CA SER A 65 -11.98 19.35 8.65
C SER A 65 -10.54 19.42 8.15
N GLU A 66 -10.05 20.66 8.04
CA GLU A 66 -8.65 20.95 7.69
C GLU A 66 -7.66 20.32 8.69
N ILE A 67 -8.04 20.26 9.97
CA ILE A 67 -7.23 19.60 11.02
C ILE A 67 -7.15 18.11 10.76
N ALA A 68 -8.25 17.46 10.37
CA ALA A 68 -8.26 16.02 10.16
C ALA A 68 -7.48 15.61 8.90
N LEU A 69 -7.58 16.36 7.80
CA LEU A 69 -6.72 16.20 6.62
C LEU A 69 -5.24 16.40 6.97
N THR A 70 -4.92 17.42 7.77
CA THR A 70 -3.55 17.69 8.23
C THR A 70 -3.03 16.56 9.13
N ALA A 71 -3.85 16.06 10.06
CA ALA A 71 -3.49 14.95 10.95
C ALA A 71 -3.23 13.66 10.16
N VAL A 72 -4.07 13.35 9.18
CA VAL A 72 -3.88 12.22 8.26
C VAL A 72 -2.58 12.37 7.48
N LYS A 73 -2.30 13.55 6.92
CA LYS A 73 -1.06 13.85 6.20
C LYS A 73 0.16 13.56 7.08
N TRP A 74 0.19 14.11 8.29
CA TRP A 74 1.32 13.94 9.22
C TRP A 74 1.43 12.51 9.77
N ALA A 75 0.32 11.82 10.01
CA ALA A 75 0.33 10.40 10.35
C ALA A 75 0.96 9.57 9.22
N GLY A 76 0.64 9.93 7.97
CA GLY A 76 1.26 9.40 6.77
C GLY A 76 2.77 9.60 6.69
N VAL A 77 3.22 10.84 6.91
CA VAL A 77 4.63 11.20 6.96
C VAL A 77 5.35 10.38 8.04
N ALA A 78 4.83 10.37 9.26
CA ALA A 78 5.41 9.62 10.37
C ALA A 78 5.51 8.12 10.07
N TYR A 79 4.49 7.55 9.44
CA TYR A 79 4.49 6.14 9.07
C TYR A 79 5.48 5.80 7.95
N LEU A 80 5.59 6.64 6.92
CA LEU A 80 6.59 6.47 5.86
C LEU A 80 8.02 6.61 6.40
N VAL A 81 8.25 7.54 7.33
CA VAL A 81 9.52 7.66 8.07
C VAL A 81 9.78 6.38 8.85
N TYR A 82 8.82 5.89 9.63
CA TYR A 82 8.96 4.65 10.40
C TYR A 82 9.27 3.45 9.50
N LEU A 83 8.57 3.29 8.37
CA LEU A 83 8.78 2.15 7.47
C LEU A 83 10.12 2.24 6.74
N GLY A 84 10.47 3.42 6.21
CA GLY A 84 11.76 3.67 5.58
C GLY A 84 12.92 3.44 6.55
N ALA A 85 12.82 4.00 7.76
CA ALA A 85 13.77 3.78 8.83
C ALA A 85 13.83 2.30 9.21
N ARG A 86 12.70 1.61 9.37
CA ARG A 86 12.69 0.18 9.71
C ARG A 86 13.36 -0.67 8.64
N ILE A 87 13.13 -0.42 7.35
CA ILE A 87 13.80 -1.17 6.27
C ILE A 87 15.32 -0.91 6.28
N LEU A 88 15.74 0.33 6.55
CA LEU A 88 17.16 0.70 6.64
C LEU A 88 17.85 0.18 7.91
N LEU A 89 17.11 0.16 9.03
CA LEU A 89 17.59 -0.19 10.37
C LEU A 89 17.42 -1.67 10.69
N THR A 90 16.64 -2.43 9.90
CA THR A 90 16.61 -3.89 9.99
C THR A 90 17.93 -4.42 9.44
N ARG A 91 18.99 -4.31 10.26
CA ARG A 91 20.09 -5.26 10.25
C ARG A 91 19.44 -6.62 10.43
N GLN A 92 19.46 -7.46 9.39
CA GLN A 92 19.23 -8.87 9.65
C GLN A 92 20.33 -9.31 10.59
N VAL A 93 19.97 -9.51 11.87
CA VAL A 93 20.67 -10.40 12.77
C VAL A 93 20.77 -11.72 12.03
N ALA A 94 21.93 -11.95 11.43
CA ALA A 94 22.43 -13.21 10.94
C ALA A 94 23.92 -12.99 10.65
N GLU A 95 24.66 -12.79 11.74
CA GLU A 95 25.88 -13.57 11.93
C GLU A 95 25.57 -15.05 11.59
N GLU A 96 26.47 -15.65 10.81
CA GLU A 96 26.82 -17.07 10.77
C GLU A 96 25.73 -18.12 11.08
N ALA A 97 25.08 -18.65 10.03
CA ALA A 97 24.80 -20.08 9.81
C ALA A 97 23.91 -20.31 8.56
N PRO A 98 24.05 -21.44 7.85
CA PRO A 98 23.12 -21.85 6.81
C PRO A 98 21.94 -22.63 7.43
N GLU A 99 20.98 -21.94 8.02
CA GLU A 99 19.64 -22.50 8.26
C GLU A 99 18.63 -21.71 7.43
N GLU A 100 17.79 -22.40 6.68
CA GLU A 100 16.66 -21.78 5.99
C GLU A 100 15.82 -21.03 7.02
N PRO A 101 15.60 -19.71 6.89
CA PRO A 101 14.82 -18.98 7.86
C PRO A 101 13.40 -19.57 7.87
N VAL A 102 12.93 -20.02 9.03
CA VAL A 102 11.53 -20.46 9.24
C VAL A 102 10.64 -19.39 8.64
N ALA A 103 9.96 -19.74 7.53
CA ALA A 103 9.14 -18.78 6.83
C ALA A 103 8.07 -18.25 7.81
N PRO A 104 7.97 -16.93 8.03
CA PRO A 104 6.97 -16.37 8.93
C PRO A 104 5.58 -16.86 8.53
N ASN A 105 4.73 -17.12 9.53
CA ASN A 105 3.38 -17.59 9.26
C ASN A 105 2.61 -16.59 8.37
N LEU A 106 1.68 -17.12 7.55
CA LEU A 106 0.91 -16.31 6.60
C LEU A 106 0.13 -15.18 7.28
N ILE A 107 -0.37 -15.43 8.49
CA ILE A 107 -1.09 -14.45 9.31
C ILE A 107 -0.21 -13.24 9.62
N SER A 108 1.06 -13.44 9.95
CA SER A 108 2.02 -12.37 10.22
C SER A 108 2.28 -11.51 8.99
N LEU A 109 2.41 -12.14 7.80
CA LEU A 109 2.56 -11.41 6.55
C LEU A 109 1.31 -10.61 6.20
N ALA A 110 0.13 -11.21 6.30
CA ALA A 110 -1.15 -10.54 6.07
C ALA A 110 -1.39 -9.42 7.09
N ARG A 111 -1.03 -9.61 8.37
CA ARG A 111 -1.12 -8.57 9.40
C ARG A 111 -0.21 -7.38 9.09
N LYS A 112 1.00 -7.61 8.57
CA LYS A 112 1.88 -6.52 8.13
C LYS A 112 1.26 -5.75 6.98
N GLU A 113 0.76 -6.45 5.95
CA GLU A 113 0.07 -5.83 4.82
C GLU A 113 -1.16 -5.02 5.28
N PHE A 114 -1.97 -5.57 6.18
CA PHE A 114 -3.10 -4.89 6.80
C PHE A 114 -2.68 -3.61 7.53
N LEU A 115 -1.72 -3.72 8.45
CA LEU A 115 -1.25 -2.59 9.24
C LEU A 115 -0.71 -1.48 8.34
N VAL A 116 0.10 -1.85 7.34
CA VAL A 116 0.62 -0.90 6.35
C VAL A 116 -0.52 -0.27 5.58
N ALA A 117 -1.53 -1.04 5.17
CA ALA A 117 -2.67 -0.55 4.42
C ALA A 117 -3.48 0.49 5.19
N VAL A 118 -3.84 0.22 6.45
CA VAL A 118 -4.64 1.17 7.26
C VAL A 118 -3.87 2.43 7.66
N THR A 119 -2.54 2.38 7.71
CA THR A 119 -1.68 3.55 7.99
C THR A 119 -1.10 4.18 6.72
N ASN A 120 -1.44 3.68 5.53
CA ASN A 120 -0.87 4.17 4.28
C ASN A 120 -1.51 5.51 3.88
N PRO A 121 -0.77 6.63 3.87
CA PRO A 121 -1.33 7.92 3.48
C PRO A 121 -1.83 7.93 2.03
N LYS A 122 -1.20 7.16 1.15
CA LYS A 122 -1.66 7.00 -0.24
C LYS A 122 -3.08 6.46 -0.26
N ALA A 123 -3.38 5.45 0.56
CA ALA A 123 -4.70 4.85 0.62
C ALA A 123 -5.75 5.83 1.14
N VAL A 124 -5.40 6.59 2.19
CA VAL A 124 -6.31 7.61 2.72
C VAL A 124 -6.61 8.66 1.66
N LEU A 125 -5.58 9.24 1.03
CA LEU A 125 -5.75 10.24 -0.05
C LEU A 125 -6.58 9.71 -1.22
N ILE A 126 -6.40 8.44 -1.60
CA ILE A 126 -7.20 7.82 -2.66
C ILE A 126 -8.68 7.80 -2.28
N PHE A 127 -9.01 7.31 -1.08
CA PHE A 127 -10.41 7.16 -0.71
C PHE A 127 -11.07 8.49 -0.30
N THR A 128 -10.31 9.48 0.17
CA THR A 128 -10.86 10.77 0.61
C THR A 128 -10.84 11.85 -0.45
N ALA A 129 -9.93 11.80 -1.42
CA ALA A 129 -9.78 12.85 -2.44
C ALA A 129 -9.97 12.34 -3.87
N PHE A 130 -9.50 11.13 -4.20
CA PHE A 130 -9.61 10.61 -5.57
C PHE A 130 -10.96 9.95 -5.84
N VAL A 131 -11.40 8.99 -5.02
CA VAL A 131 -12.67 8.27 -5.22
C VAL A 131 -13.88 9.22 -5.27
N PRO A 132 -14.01 10.24 -4.39
CA PRO A 132 -15.12 11.18 -4.45
C PRO A 132 -15.21 11.99 -5.75
N GLN A 133 -14.09 12.20 -6.47
CA GLN A 133 -14.11 12.91 -7.76
C GLN A 133 -14.87 12.16 -8.86
N PHE A 134 -15.10 10.85 -8.68
CA PHE A 134 -15.84 10.01 -9.62
C PHE A 134 -17.28 9.74 -9.17
N VAL A 135 -17.70 10.28 -8.03
CA VAL A 135 -19.08 10.18 -7.54
C VAL A 135 -19.92 11.25 -8.22
N GLU A 136 -21.02 10.83 -8.83
CA GLU A 136 -21.98 11.73 -9.47
C GLU A 136 -23.31 11.68 -8.69
N PRO A 137 -23.64 12.68 -7.84
CA PRO A 137 -24.82 12.64 -6.95
C PRO A 137 -26.14 12.35 -7.68
N ASP A 138 -26.26 12.81 -8.93
CA ASP A 138 -27.46 12.65 -9.76
C ASP A 138 -27.67 11.21 -10.26
N ARG A 139 -26.66 10.33 -10.12
CA ARG A 139 -26.72 8.93 -10.56
C ARG A 139 -27.16 7.94 -9.48
N GLY A 140 -27.46 8.40 -8.28
CA GLY A 140 -27.97 7.58 -7.18
C GLY A 140 -27.19 7.76 -5.87
N PRO A 141 -27.45 6.92 -4.84
CA PRO A 141 -26.91 7.13 -3.51
C PRO A 141 -25.38 7.15 -3.48
N VAL A 142 -24.80 8.22 -2.93
CA VAL A 142 -23.34 8.43 -2.83
C VAL A 142 -22.65 7.24 -2.17
N THR A 143 -23.19 6.72 -1.06
CA THR A 143 -22.64 5.56 -0.35
C THR A 143 -22.50 4.33 -1.26
N VAL A 144 -23.50 4.05 -2.09
CA VAL A 144 -23.46 2.91 -3.02
C VAL A 144 -22.38 3.12 -4.07
N GLN A 145 -22.25 4.34 -4.60
CA GLN A 145 -21.21 4.68 -5.56
C GLN A 145 -19.81 4.54 -4.96
N VAL A 146 -19.58 5.03 -3.74
CA VAL A 146 -18.30 4.90 -3.04
C VAL A 146 -17.93 3.44 -2.79
N LEU A 147 -18.89 2.62 -2.35
CA LEU A 147 -18.65 1.19 -2.15
C LEU A 147 -18.33 0.46 -3.46
N LEU A 148 -19.05 0.78 -4.54
CA LEU A 148 -18.80 0.21 -5.87
C LEU A 148 -17.41 0.61 -6.41
N LEU A 149 -17.09 1.90 -6.40
CA LEU A 149 -15.79 2.41 -6.83
C LEU A 149 -14.66 1.87 -5.95
N GLY A 150 -14.89 1.76 -4.64
CA GLY A 150 -13.97 1.13 -3.70
C GLY A 150 -13.71 -0.34 -4.05
N ALA A 151 -14.76 -1.13 -4.34
CA ALA A 151 -14.62 -2.52 -4.75
C ALA A 151 -13.82 -2.66 -6.06
N LEU A 152 -14.07 -1.79 -7.05
CA LEU A 152 -13.28 -1.74 -8.27
C LEU A 152 -11.82 -1.37 -8.02
N TYR A 153 -11.55 -0.45 -7.09
CA TYR A 153 -10.19 -0.14 -6.67
C TYR A 153 -9.52 -1.35 -6.02
N LEU A 154 -10.22 -2.11 -5.16
CA LEU A 154 -9.66 -3.34 -4.57
C LEU A 154 -9.26 -4.37 -5.63
N LEU A 155 -10.05 -4.51 -6.71
CA LEU A 155 -9.70 -5.37 -7.84
C LEU A 155 -8.44 -4.87 -8.56
N ALA A 156 -8.38 -3.56 -8.86
CA ALA A 156 -7.20 -2.96 -9.48
C ALA A 156 -5.95 -3.13 -8.60
N GLU A 157 -6.09 -2.97 -7.28
CA GLU A 157 -5.03 -3.13 -6.29
C GLU A 157 -4.57 -4.59 -6.16
N LEU A 158 -5.47 -5.56 -6.28
CA LEU A 158 -5.13 -6.98 -6.32
C LEU A 158 -4.26 -7.28 -7.54
N VAL A 159 -4.63 -6.77 -8.73
CA VAL A 159 -3.84 -6.95 -9.96
C VAL A 159 -2.48 -6.25 -9.82
N ALA A 160 -2.46 -4.96 -9.49
CA ALA A 160 -1.23 -4.20 -9.34
C ALA A 160 -0.29 -4.79 -8.28
N GLY A 161 -0.80 -5.15 -7.10
CA GLY A 161 0.01 -5.78 -6.07
C GLY A 161 0.52 -7.17 -6.46
N SER A 162 -0.27 -7.95 -7.19
CA SER A 162 0.19 -9.24 -7.70
C SER A 162 1.32 -9.07 -8.72
N ILE A 163 1.30 -8.00 -9.53
CA ILE A 163 2.41 -7.62 -10.40
C ILE A 163 3.66 -7.30 -9.57
N TYR A 164 3.56 -6.47 -8.53
CA TYR A 164 4.70 -6.16 -7.65
C TYR A 164 5.26 -7.42 -6.96
N VAL A 165 4.39 -8.29 -6.45
CA VAL A 165 4.79 -9.60 -5.89
C VAL A 165 5.49 -10.45 -6.95
N GLY A 166 4.95 -10.49 -8.17
CA GLY A 166 5.51 -11.21 -9.32
C GLY A 166 6.91 -10.71 -9.70
N VAL A 167 7.09 -9.38 -9.79
CA VAL A 167 8.40 -8.74 -9.99
C VAL A 167 9.37 -9.19 -8.89
N GLY A 168 8.93 -9.17 -7.63
CA GLY A 168 9.74 -9.65 -6.53
C GLY A 168 10.12 -11.13 -6.66
N ALA A 169 9.18 -11.98 -7.08
CA ALA A 169 9.43 -13.40 -7.33
C ALA A 169 10.43 -13.64 -8.48
N VAL A 170 10.39 -12.83 -9.54
CA VAL A 170 11.37 -12.88 -10.63
C VAL A 170 12.76 -12.50 -10.09
N VAL A 171 12.85 -11.41 -9.32
CA VAL A 171 14.10 -10.98 -8.67
C VAL A 171 14.69 -12.11 -7.80
N ARG A 172 13.85 -12.83 -7.06
CA ARG A 172 14.26 -14.02 -6.29
C ARG A 172 14.83 -15.13 -7.17
N ALA A 173 14.23 -15.37 -8.34
CA ALA A 173 14.64 -16.43 -9.26
C ALA A 173 16.00 -16.17 -9.91
N VAL A 174 16.43 -14.91 -10.02
CA VAL A 174 17.70 -14.48 -10.66
C VAL A 174 18.95 -14.83 -9.81
N ARG A 175 18.81 -15.56 -8.68
CA ARG A 175 19.93 -15.97 -7.79
C ARG A 175 20.86 -14.81 -7.44
N MET A 176 20.29 -13.64 -7.16
CA MET A 176 21.05 -12.44 -6.83
C MET A 176 21.89 -12.63 -5.56
N SER A 177 23.08 -12.02 -5.54
CA SER A 177 23.94 -12.07 -4.35
C SER A 177 23.28 -11.38 -3.15
N ARG A 178 23.62 -11.83 -1.92
CA ARG A 178 23.13 -11.21 -0.67
C ARG A 178 23.38 -9.69 -0.63
N ARG A 179 24.48 -9.20 -1.24
CA ARG A 179 24.79 -7.77 -1.37
C ARG A 179 23.79 -7.03 -2.26
N ALA A 180 23.33 -7.65 -3.34
CA ALA A 180 22.36 -7.05 -4.25
C ALA A 180 20.96 -6.95 -3.61
N HIS A 181 20.51 -7.99 -2.89
CA HIS A 181 19.29 -7.91 -2.08
C HIS A 181 19.36 -6.79 -1.04
N ARG A 182 20.49 -6.64 -0.34
CA ARG A 182 20.70 -5.56 0.63
C ARG A 182 20.62 -4.16 -0.02
N ARG A 183 21.21 -3.97 -1.21
CA ARG A 183 21.13 -2.69 -1.93
C ARG A 183 19.69 -2.37 -2.37
N LEU A 184 18.91 -3.38 -2.75
CA LEU A 184 17.49 -3.21 -3.11
C LEU A 184 16.63 -2.83 -1.90
N ASP A 185 16.81 -3.50 -0.75
CA ASP A 185 16.13 -3.14 0.49
C ASP A 185 16.52 -1.71 0.92
N GLN A 186 17.81 -1.36 0.85
CA GLN A 186 18.28 0.00 1.13
C GLN A 186 17.67 1.05 0.20
N GLY A 187 17.63 0.78 -1.11
CA GLY A 187 17.00 1.66 -2.09
C GLY A 187 15.51 1.87 -1.79
N THR A 188 14.80 0.79 -1.43
CA THR A 188 13.40 0.82 -1.03
C THR A 188 13.18 1.69 0.21
N GLY A 189 14.01 1.53 1.24
CA GLY A 189 13.98 2.36 2.44
C GLY A 189 14.23 3.85 2.15
N VAL A 190 15.22 4.17 1.33
CA VAL A 190 15.53 5.55 0.91
C VAL A 190 14.37 6.16 0.12
N ILE A 191 13.77 5.42 -0.82
CA ILE A 191 12.63 5.90 -1.61
C ILE A 191 11.44 6.22 -0.68
N LEU A 192 11.16 5.38 0.31
CA LEU A 192 10.09 5.63 1.28
C LEU A 192 10.34 6.88 2.11
N LEU A 193 11.57 7.10 2.57
CA LEU A 193 11.94 8.35 3.26
C LEU A 193 11.81 9.57 2.34
N GLY A 194 12.22 9.44 1.08
CA GLY A 194 12.05 10.49 0.06
C GLY A 194 10.58 10.84 -0.18
N MET A 195 9.71 9.83 -0.29
CA MET A 195 8.27 10.05 -0.38
C MET A 195 7.70 10.68 0.88
N ALA A 196 8.21 10.33 2.07
CA ALA A 196 7.81 10.99 3.32
C ALA A 196 8.14 12.48 3.31
N ALA A 197 9.34 12.85 2.83
CA ALA A 197 9.77 14.24 2.70
C ALA A 197 8.94 15.00 1.66
N LEU A 198 8.67 14.39 0.50
CA LEU A 198 7.79 14.95 -0.54
C LEU A 198 6.37 15.16 -0.01
N LEU A 199 5.82 14.19 0.71
CA LEU A 199 4.50 14.31 1.33
C LEU A 199 4.50 15.41 2.41
N ALA A 200 5.55 15.51 3.23
CA ALA A 200 5.65 16.56 4.25
C ALA A 200 5.67 17.96 3.63
N THR A 201 6.35 18.12 2.49
CA THR A 201 6.52 19.39 1.78
C THR A 201 5.41 19.71 0.78
N SER A 202 4.50 18.78 0.51
CA SER A 202 3.40 19.05 -0.42
C SER A 202 2.50 20.19 0.08
N PRO A 203 2.01 21.08 -0.79
CA PRO A 203 0.93 21.99 -0.43
C PRO A 203 -0.31 21.18 0.01
N ARG A 204 -1.15 21.82 0.84
CA ARG A 204 -2.38 21.20 1.40
C ARG A 204 -3.34 20.80 0.29
#